data_AF-A0A225E4J3-F1
#
_entry.id   AF-A0A225E4J3-F1
#
_cell.length_a   1.000
_cell.length_b   1.000
_cell.length_c   1.000
_cell.angle_alpha   90.00
_cell.angle_beta   90.00
_cell.angle_gamma   90.00
#
_symmetry.space_group_name_H-M   'P 1'
#
loop_
_entity.id
_entity.type
_entity.pdbx_description
1 polymer ?
#
loop_
_entity_poly.entity_id
_entity_poly.type
_entity_poly.pdbx_seq_one_letter_code
_entity_poly.pdbx_strand_id
1 'polypeptide(L)'
;MAATGMLLTGLNGSETPAAPPANPTPQGAVTIYDVDPQHLWNRLHRALWVRVGRDGKEYGFDRLDPLLWAKTKYLLEGKLHEQAIAVLDEFLAARGEKLVDDPLKRAILQRDLWAVFDWTTEAGENTQDAYIRRPSLPRRSLQKRLARTIQRLALTAGQIKSLPDTYAAAVDSKAFAAKYDPGHPDRSFLPPDLFQKDGPWVEIQADNASRVAVPRHAHDFGARSAFRVFLSLPDGRQATTAYLAKLGDVPRPWLLTRNPGSKRDTLSLTPDLPQFPAGTQVALVRQMLLIDRDGQITATRVTESVQFRAFRSIPKRNPDTGRDRESPAEQDFYEFTRNRAQLFAGKTGGLRPLGPNDKDFHTQLQVHTYDEFETADNDLIERLRAPVTQSCLGCHDRPGIYSVRTYTEGGFPISQYRLPDLQENHDAETEARLTAFLKRGQYSWGVLQGLWEDR
;
A
#
# COMPACT_ATOMS: atom_id res chain seq x y z
N MET A 1 -74.31 -39.49 -24.19
CA MET A 1 -75.08 -39.67 -22.95
C MET A 1 -74.26 -39.11 -21.79
N ALA A 2 -74.94 -38.42 -20.87
CA ALA A 2 -74.49 -37.88 -19.58
C ALA A 2 -73.54 -36.67 -19.59
N ALA A 3 -74.17 -35.48 -19.59
CA ALA A 3 -73.76 -34.32 -18.79
C ALA A 3 -73.78 -34.70 -17.28
N THR A 4 -73.10 -34.04 -16.35
CA THR A 4 -73.50 -32.73 -15.78
C THR A 4 -72.48 -32.36 -14.67
N GLY A 5 -72.26 -31.07 -14.39
CA GLY A 5 -71.70 -30.64 -13.10
C GLY A 5 -70.91 -29.33 -13.15
N MET A 6 -71.63 -28.21 -13.18
CA MET A 6 -71.12 -26.84 -13.08
C MET A 6 -71.12 -26.40 -11.61
N LEU A 7 -70.09 -25.73 -11.11
CA LEU A 7 -70.27 -24.72 -10.05
C LEU A 7 -69.15 -23.66 -10.07
N LEU A 8 -69.62 -22.42 -10.25
CA LEU A 8 -68.93 -21.14 -10.16
C LEU A 8 -68.90 -20.65 -8.70
N THR A 9 -67.74 -20.15 -8.28
CA THR A 9 -67.52 -19.04 -7.31
C THR A 9 -66.08 -18.59 -7.54
N GLY A 10 -65.67 -17.33 -7.70
CA GLY A 10 -66.28 -16.02 -7.51
C GLY A 10 -65.15 -15.05 -7.13
N LEU A 11 -64.99 -13.98 -7.92
CA LEU A 11 -64.51 -12.62 -7.56
C LEU A 11 -63.00 -12.33 -7.34
N ASN A 12 -62.45 -11.65 -8.36
CA ASN A 12 -61.66 -10.40 -8.36
C ASN A 12 -60.69 -10.09 -7.21
N GLY A 13 -59.39 -10.08 -7.55
CA GLY A 13 -58.36 -9.26 -6.92
C GLY A 13 -57.54 -8.54 -8.00
N SER A 14 -57.54 -7.22 -7.93
CA SER A 14 -56.85 -6.23 -8.75
C SER A 14 -55.39 -6.55 -9.10
N GLU A 15 -55.06 -6.60 -10.40
CA GLU A 15 -53.69 -6.43 -10.89
C GLU A 15 -53.38 -4.93 -11.05
N THR A 16 -52.50 -4.43 -10.20
CA THR A 16 -51.85 -3.13 -10.35
C THR A 16 -50.91 -3.18 -11.56
N PRO A 17 -50.90 -2.20 -12.48
CA PRO A 17 -49.96 -2.21 -13.59
C PRO A 17 -48.54 -2.05 -13.05
N ALA A 18 -47.69 -3.06 -13.31
CA ALA A 18 -46.29 -3.03 -12.96
C ALA A 18 -45.60 -1.80 -13.59
N ALA A 19 -44.88 -1.05 -12.76
CA ALA A 19 -44.08 0.07 -13.20
C ALA A 19 -43.06 -0.38 -14.27
N PRO A 20 -42.80 0.44 -15.30
CA PRO A 20 -41.85 0.09 -16.33
C PRO A 20 -40.46 -0.15 -15.70
N PRO A 21 -39.69 -1.13 -16.20
CA PRO A 21 -38.41 -1.49 -15.62
C PRO A 21 -37.50 -0.28 -15.59
N ALA A 22 -36.95 0.00 -14.41
CA ALA A 22 -35.95 1.02 -14.22
C ALA A 22 -34.79 0.80 -15.20
N ASN A 23 -34.40 1.85 -15.91
CA ASN A 23 -33.26 1.83 -16.82
C ASN A 23 -32.02 1.26 -16.09
N PRO A 24 -31.23 0.40 -16.75
CA PRO A 24 -30.03 -0.16 -16.15
C PRO A 24 -29.08 0.97 -15.75
N THR A 25 -28.60 0.92 -14.51
CA THR A 25 -27.56 1.82 -14.00
C THR A 25 -26.32 1.69 -14.88
N PRO A 26 -25.68 2.79 -15.32
CA PRO A 26 -24.47 2.71 -16.14
C PRO A 26 -23.38 1.92 -15.39
N GLN A 27 -22.87 0.87 -16.02
CA GLN A 27 -21.65 0.20 -15.57
C GLN A 27 -20.51 1.23 -15.57
N GLY A 28 -20.02 1.60 -14.38
CA GLY A 28 -18.88 2.53 -14.22
C GLY A 28 -19.09 3.73 -13.28
N ALA A 29 -20.18 3.79 -12.51
CA ALA A 29 -20.41 4.88 -11.56
C ALA A 29 -19.55 4.73 -10.28
N VAL A 30 -18.63 5.67 -10.01
CA VAL A 30 -17.82 5.66 -8.76
C VAL A 30 -18.72 6.02 -7.58
N THR A 31 -18.93 5.08 -6.67
CA THR A 31 -19.78 5.23 -5.47
C THR A 31 -19.00 4.88 -4.20
N ILE A 32 -17.72 5.23 -4.17
CA ILE A 32 -16.79 4.86 -3.09
C ILE A 32 -17.08 5.63 -1.80
N TYR A 33 -17.24 6.94 -1.90
CA TYR A 33 -17.41 7.81 -0.73
C TYR A 33 -18.88 8.08 -0.41
N ASP A 34 -19.72 8.10 -1.44
CA ASP A 34 -21.16 8.34 -1.33
C ASP A 34 -21.95 7.46 -2.32
N VAL A 35 -23.22 7.21 -2.00
CA VAL A 35 -24.13 6.44 -2.86
C VAL A 35 -24.50 7.19 -4.13
N ASP A 36 -24.49 8.52 -4.09
CA ASP A 36 -24.65 9.34 -5.30
C ASP A 36 -23.33 9.35 -6.09
N PRO A 37 -23.30 8.80 -7.32
CA PRO A 37 -22.09 8.81 -8.13
C PRO A 37 -21.65 10.21 -8.58
N GLN A 38 -22.54 11.21 -8.53
CA GLN A 38 -22.21 12.62 -8.81
C GLN A 38 -21.79 13.40 -7.56
N HIS A 39 -21.78 12.76 -6.39
CA HIS A 39 -21.32 13.36 -5.16
C HIS A 39 -19.89 13.89 -5.33
N LEU A 40 -19.62 15.08 -4.78
CA LEU A 40 -18.38 15.82 -5.02
C LEU A 40 -17.12 15.03 -4.65
N TRP A 41 -17.18 14.19 -3.62
CA TRP A 41 -16.05 13.32 -3.23
C TRP A 41 -15.79 12.20 -4.24
N ASN A 42 -16.84 11.60 -4.80
CA ASN A 42 -16.70 10.57 -5.83
C ASN A 42 -16.13 11.17 -7.12
N ARG A 43 -16.58 12.37 -7.50
CA ARG A 43 -16.03 13.10 -8.65
C ARG A 43 -14.58 13.51 -8.44
N LEU A 44 -14.24 14.03 -7.26
CA LEU A 44 -12.86 14.40 -6.91
C LEU A 44 -11.93 13.18 -6.97
N HIS A 45 -12.35 12.05 -6.37
CA HIS A 45 -11.60 10.80 -6.42
C HIS A 45 -11.39 10.34 -7.87
N ARG A 46 -12.48 10.27 -8.65
CA ARG A 46 -12.42 9.86 -10.06
C ARG A 46 -11.45 10.72 -10.86
N ALA A 47 -11.52 12.04 -10.70
CA ALA A 47 -10.69 12.98 -11.46
C ALA A 47 -9.18 12.85 -11.19
N LEU A 48 -8.79 12.35 -10.01
CA LEU A 48 -7.38 12.28 -9.59
C LEU A 48 -6.81 10.85 -9.59
N TRP A 49 -7.64 9.83 -9.38
CA TRP A 49 -7.20 8.45 -9.18
C TRP A 49 -7.57 7.49 -10.31
N VAL A 50 -8.62 7.80 -11.07
CA VAL A 50 -9.14 6.87 -12.07
C VAL A 50 -8.52 7.18 -13.43
N ARG A 51 -7.80 6.19 -13.97
CA ARG A 51 -7.23 6.24 -15.32
C ARG A 51 -8.18 5.58 -16.30
N VAL A 52 -8.28 6.14 -17.49
CA VAL A 52 -9.07 5.58 -18.59
C VAL A 52 -8.09 5.08 -19.66
N GLY A 53 -8.16 3.78 -19.98
CA GLY A 53 -7.44 3.19 -21.10
C GLY A 53 -7.96 3.71 -22.45
N ARG A 54 -7.25 3.46 -23.55
CA ARG A 54 -7.72 3.91 -24.87
C ARG A 54 -8.95 3.13 -25.35
N ASP A 55 -9.27 2.02 -24.70
CA ASP A 55 -10.49 1.21 -24.83
C ASP A 55 -11.68 1.80 -24.06
N GLY A 56 -11.48 2.90 -23.32
CA GLY A 56 -12.49 3.50 -22.45
C GLY A 56 -12.65 2.79 -21.11
N LYS A 57 -11.87 1.74 -20.82
CA LYS A 57 -11.94 1.03 -19.56
C LYS A 57 -11.26 1.82 -18.45
N GLU A 58 -11.85 1.78 -17.27
CA GLU A 58 -11.38 2.53 -16.12
C GLU A 58 -10.57 1.65 -15.16
N TYR A 59 -9.52 2.25 -14.57
CA TYR A 59 -8.56 1.59 -13.70
C TYR A 59 -8.23 2.47 -12.49
N GLY A 60 -7.83 1.85 -11.37
CA GLY A 60 -7.28 2.56 -10.21
C GLY A 60 -8.26 2.90 -9.08
N PHE A 61 -9.55 2.59 -9.23
CA PHE A 61 -10.62 2.95 -8.27
C PHE A 61 -10.31 2.65 -6.81
N ASP A 62 -9.73 1.47 -6.55
CA ASP A 62 -9.54 0.97 -5.19
C ASP A 62 -8.09 0.58 -4.88
N ARG A 63 -7.13 1.22 -5.54
CA ARG A 63 -5.70 1.03 -5.24
C ARG A 63 -5.30 1.70 -3.93
N LEU A 64 -4.15 1.29 -3.38
CA LEU A 64 -3.52 1.96 -2.22
C LEU A 64 -2.74 3.22 -2.61
N ASP A 65 -2.26 3.28 -3.84
CA ASP A 65 -1.49 4.41 -4.39
C ASP A 65 -1.96 4.72 -5.81
N PRO A 66 -1.91 6.01 -6.22
CA PRO A 66 -2.47 6.46 -7.48
C PRO A 66 -1.64 5.96 -8.66
N LEU A 67 -2.29 5.85 -9.82
CA LEU A 67 -1.66 5.48 -11.09
C LEU A 67 -0.89 6.68 -11.69
N LEU A 68 0.17 7.11 -11.01
CA LEU A 68 0.98 8.27 -11.34
C LEU A 68 2.46 7.87 -11.41
N TRP A 69 2.99 7.73 -12.63
CA TRP A 69 4.42 7.54 -12.85
C TRP A 69 5.17 8.87 -12.81
N ALA A 70 6.47 8.85 -12.54
CA ALA A 70 7.28 10.07 -12.44
C ALA A 70 7.18 10.96 -13.71
N LYS A 71 7.11 10.35 -14.91
CA LYS A 71 7.05 11.06 -16.19
C LYS A 71 5.65 11.22 -16.79
N THR A 72 4.59 10.89 -16.05
CA THR A 72 3.23 11.04 -16.60
C THR A 72 2.88 12.50 -16.87
N LYS A 73 2.15 12.73 -17.96
CA LYS A 73 1.47 13.98 -18.31
C LYS A 73 0.03 13.99 -17.80
N TYR A 74 -0.48 12.86 -17.31
CA TYR A 74 -1.78 12.77 -16.67
C TYR A 74 -1.86 13.79 -15.52
N LEU A 75 -2.97 14.54 -15.48
CA LEU A 75 -3.19 15.72 -14.62
C LEU A 75 -2.33 16.96 -14.92
N LEU A 76 -1.41 16.93 -15.87
CA LEU A 76 -0.53 18.08 -16.19
C LEU A 76 -0.88 18.78 -17.50
N GLU A 77 -1.61 18.11 -18.40
CA GLU A 77 -1.94 18.62 -19.73
C GLU A 77 -3.43 18.42 -20.08
N GLY A 78 -3.93 19.34 -20.92
CA GLY A 78 -5.24 19.25 -21.56
C GLY A 78 -6.45 19.16 -20.62
N LYS A 79 -7.52 18.53 -21.13
CA LYS A 79 -8.83 18.46 -20.45
C LYS A 79 -8.79 17.80 -19.08
N LEU A 80 -7.90 16.83 -18.87
CA LEU A 80 -7.80 16.11 -17.59
C LEU A 80 -7.21 17.03 -16.50
N HIS A 81 -6.24 17.88 -16.84
CA HIS A 81 -5.76 18.91 -15.92
C HIS A 81 -6.87 19.91 -15.57
N GLU A 82 -7.59 20.41 -16.57
CA GLU A 82 -8.70 21.35 -16.39
C GLU A 82 -9.79 20.76 -15.49
N GLN A 83 -10.18 19.51 -15.70
CA GLN A 83 -11.15 18.79 -14.88
C GLN A 83 -10.69 18.62 -13.43
N ALA A 84 -9.43 18.23 -13.21
CA ALA A 84 -8.86 18.07 -11.87
C ALA A 84 -8.85 19.40 -11.11
N ILE A 85 -8.45 20.50 -11.77
CA ILE A 85 -8.48 21.84 -11.16
C ILE A 85 -9.90 22.28 -10.87
N ALA A 86 -10.84 22.10 -11.82
CA ALA A 86 -12.22 22.52 -11.65
C ALA A 86 -12.90 21.82 -10.46
N VAL A 87 -12.73 20.51 -10.30
CA VAL A 87 -13.35 19.77 -9.18
C VAL A 87 -12.70 20.10 -7.83
N LEU A 88 -11.40 20.41 -7.80
CA LEU A 88 -10.74 20.89 -6.59
C LEU A 88 -11.21 22.28 -6.20
N ASP A 89 -11.34 23.19 -7.17
CA ASP A 89 -11.87 24.54 -6.93
C ASP A 89 -13.33 24.49 -6.46
N GLU A 90 -14.15 23.60 -7.04
CA GLU A 90 -15.51 23.32 -6.58
C GLU A 90 -15.53 22.77 -5.14
N PHE A 91 -14.68 21.78 -4.82
CA PHE A 91 -14.53 21.26 -3.46
C PHE A 91 -14.23 22.38 -2.46
N LEU A 92 -13.30 23.28 -2.79
CA LEU A 92 -12.94 24.40 -1.94
C LEU A 92 -14.05 25.46 -1.84
N ALA A 93 -14.77 25.74 -2.92
CA ALA A 93 -15.86 26.72 -2.92
C ALA A 93 -17.08 26.22 -2.14
N ALA A 94 -17.46 24.96 -2.36
CA ALA A 94 -18.64 24.34 -1.76
C ALA A 94 -18.44 23.88 -0.30
N ARG A 95 -17.24 24.06 0.27
CA ARG A 95 -16.84 23.47 1.56
C ARG A 95 -17.04 21.96 1.56
N GLY A 96 -16.52 21.32 0.50
CA GLY A 96 -16.65 19.89 0.23
C GLY A 96 -16.27 19.02 1.42
N GLU A 97 -15.35 19.46 2.29
CA GLU A 97 -14.96 18.74 3.50
C GLU A 97 -16.10 18.52 4.51
N LYS A 98 -17.20 19.26 4.38
CA LYS A 98 -18.39 19.18 5.23
C LYS A 98 -19.51 18.35 4.64
N LEU A 99 -19.36 17.83 3.42
CA LEU A 99 -20.39 17.03 2.77
C LEU A 99 -20.45 15.59 3.32
N VAL A 100 -19.37 15.12 3.96
CA VAL A 100 -19.29 13.81 4.62
C VAL A 100 -18.70 13.98 6.01
N ASP A 101 -19.48 13.60 7.03
CA ASP A 101 -19.08 13.71 8.44
C ASP A 101 -18.25 12.52 8.95
N ASP A 102 -18.24 11.41 8.21
CA ASP A 102 -17.52 10.19 8.58
C ASP A 102 -15.99 10.44 8.63
N PRO A 103 -15.36 10.35 9.82
CA PRO A 103 -13.93 10.63 9.97
C PRO A 103 -13.05 9.60 9.25
N LEU A 104 -13.49 8.35 9.09
CA LEU A 104 -12.74 7.34 8.36
C LEU A 104 -12.73 7.67 6.86
N LYS A 105 -13.88 8.03 6.29
CA LYS A 105 -13.93 8.48 4.88
C LYS A 105 -13.07 9.72 4.66
N ARG A 106 -13.12 10.71 5.57
CA ARG A 106 -12.26 11.90 5.55
C ARG A 106 -10.77 11.54 5.58
N ALA A 107 -10.39 10.61 6.45
CA ALA A 107 -9.02 10.12 6.56
C ALA A 107 -8.52 9.47 5.26
N ILE A 108 -9.32 8.57 4.66
CA ILE A 108 -8.96 7.92 3.40
C ILE A 108 -8.83 8.94 2.26
N LEU A 109 -9.76 9.89 2.14
CA LEU A 109 -9.64 10.92 1.10
C LEU A 109 -8.42 11.82 1.32
N GLN A 110 -8.12 12.22 2.56
CA GLN A 110 -6.91 12.98 2.86
C GLN A 110 -5.65 12.20 2.45
N ARG A 111 -5.58 10.92 2.81
CA ARG A 111 -4.46 10.02 2.46
C ARG A 111 -4.28 9.89 0.95
N ASP A 112 -5.39 9.85 0.21
CA ASP A 112 -5.42 9.75 -1.24
C ASP A 112 -4.91 11.05 -1.90
N LEU A 113 -5.34 12.21 -1.40
CA LEU A 113 -4.89 13.52 -1.92
C LEU A 113 -3.43 13.82 -1.55
N TRP A 114 -2.98 13.40 -0.37
CA TRP A 114 -1.58 13.52 0.03
C TRP A 114 -0.68 12.73 -0.92
N ALA A 115 -1.16 11.57 -1.41
CA ALA A 115 -0.41 10.77 -2.36
C ALA A 115 -0.17 11.50 -3.69
N VAL A 116 -1.21 12.14 -4.22
CA VAL A 116 -1.13 12.95 -5.44
C VAL A 116 -0.27 14.19 -5.21
N PHE A 117 -0.41 14.85 -4.06
CA PHE A 117 0.38 16.03 -3.72
C PHE A 117 1.88 15.71 -3.75
N ASP A 118 2.32 14.65 -3.08
CA ASP A 118 3.73 14.25 -3.09
C ASP A 118 4.25 14.04 -4.52
N TRP A 119 3.50 13.31 -5.35
CA TRP A 119 3.86 13.10 -6.76
C TRP A 119 4.03 14.43 -7.51
N THR A 120 3.21 15.45 -7.24
CA THR A 120 3.36 16.77 -7.89
C THR A 120 4.70 17.45 -7.59
N THR A 121 5.37 17.07 -6.49
CA THR A 121 6.65 17.63 -6.06
C THR A 121 7.87 16.81 -6.49
N GLU A 122 7.64 15.59 -7.00
CA GLU A 122 8.71 14.76 -7.56
C GLU A 122 9.27 15.38 -8.85
N ALA A 123 10.60 15.31 -9.00
CA ALA A 123 11.25 15.65 -10.25
C ALA A 123 10.93 14.55 -11.29
N GLY A 124 10.36 14.93 -12.44
CA GLY A 124 10.06 13.98 -13.51
C GLY A 124 11.31 13.32 -14.13
N GLU A 125 12.49 13.81 -13.80
CA GLU A 125 13.78 13.25 -14.19
C GLU A 125 14.69 13.17 -12.96
N ASN A 126 15.46 12.09 -12.84
CA ASN A 126 16.46 11.93 -11.77
C ASN A 126 17.78 12.62 -12.16
N THR A 127 17.74 13.92 -12.44
CA THR A 127 18.92 14.74 -12.74
C THR A 127 19.01 15.90 -11.76
N GLN A 128 20.23 16.28 -11.37
CA GLN A 128 20.46 17.42 -10.46
C GLN A 128 19.76 18.69 -10.96
N ASP A 129 19.78 18.92 -12.28
CA ASP A 129 19.10 20.05 -12.91
C ASP A 129 17.58 20.00 -12.75
N ALA A 130 16.96 18.81 -12.82
CA ALA A 130 15.53 18.65 -12.62
C ALA A 130 15.10 18.96 -11.18
N TYR A 131 15.94 18.68 -10.19
CA TYR A 131 15.68 19.02 -8.79
C TYR A 131 15.81 20.53 -8.48
N ILE A 132 16.57 21.29 -9.28
CA ILE A 132 16.77 22.73 -9.09
C ILE A 132 15.74 23.56 -9.90
N ARG A 133 15.12 22.96 -10.92
CA ARG A 133 14.12 23.65 -11.74
C ARG A 133 12.83 23.91 -10.96
N ARG A 134 12.28 25.12 -11.13
CA ARG A 134 10.96 25.45 -10.59
C ARG A 134 9.91 24.51 -11.18
N PRO A 135 8.95 24.01 -10.37
CA PRO A 135 7.87 23.17 -10.89
C PRO A 135 7.09 23.91 -11.99
N SER A 136 6.57 23.14 -12.95
CA SER A 136 5.73 23.68 -14.03
C SER A 136 4.47 24.36 -13.48
N LEU A 137 3.89 25.28 -14.25
CA LEU A 137 2.64 25.95 -13.87
C LEU A 137 1.51 24.97 -13.51
N PRO A 138 1.26 23.89 -14.29
CA PRO A 138 0.26 22.88 -13.93
C PRO A 138 0.51 22.22 -12.57
N ARG A 139 1.75 21.82 -12.27
CA ARG A 139 2.13 21.22 -10.97
C ARG A 139 1.87 22.19 -9.82
N ARG A 140 2.28 23.46 -9.94
CA ARG A 140 2.02 24.48 -8.91
C ARG A 140 0.53 24.74 -8.70
N SER A 141 -0.26 24.72 -9.78
CA SER A 141 -1.71 24.89 -9.68
C SER A 141 -2.33 23.77 -8.85
N LEU A 142 -1.99 22.51 -9.15
CA LEU A 142 -2.43 21.35 -8.36
C LEU A 142 -1.95 21.43 -6.91
N GLN A 143 -0.66 21.71 -6.67
CA GLN A 143 -0.08 21.81 -5.34
C GLN A 143 -0.88 22.75 -4.43
N LYS A 144 -1.20 23.96 -4.90
CA LYS A 144 -1.98 24.94 -4.12
C LYS A 144 -3.35 24.40 -3.73
N ARG A 145 -4.10 23.83 -4.67
CA ARG A 145 -5.44 23.28 -4.41
C ARG A 145 -5.41 22.06 -3.51
N LEU A 146 -4.51 21.13 -3.79
CA LEU A 146 -4.33 19.90 -3.02
C LEU A 146 -3.93 20.23 -1.58
N ALA A 147 -2.95 21.11 -1.37
CA ALA A 147 -2.53 21.53 -0.04
C ALA A 147 -3.70 22.08 0.77
N ARG A 148 -4.50 22.99 0.19
CA ARG A 148 -5.66 23.57 0.85
C ARG A 148 -6.76 22.54 1.12
N THR A 149 -6.97 21.61 0.20
CA THR A 149 -7.98 20.55 0.35
C THR A 149 -7.59 19.57 1.45
N ILE A 150 -6.32 19.13 1.48
CA ILE A 150 -5.75 18.28 2.53
C ILE A 150 -5.92 18.96 3.89
N GLN A 151 -5.60 20.25 3.99
CA GLN A 151 -5.78 21.03 5.23
C GLN A 151 -7.23 21.05 5.73
N ARG A 152 -8.20 21.19 4.83
CA ARG A 152 -9.62 21.19 5.20
C ARG A 152 -10.14 19.82 5.60
N LEU A 153 -9.59 18.75 5.03
CA LEU A 153 -9.88 17.38 5.40
C LEU A 153 -9.20 16.95 6.70
N ALA A 154 -8.17 17.67 7.14
CA ALA A 154 -7.37 17.36 8.31
C ALA A 154 -8.23 17.12 9.55
N LEU A 155 -8.06 15.93 10.13
CA LEU A 155 -8.73 15.51 11.34
C LEU A 155 -8.00 16.05 12.57
N THR A 156 -8.70 16.07 13.69
CA THR A 156 -8.07 16.34 14.98
C THR A 156 -7.23 15.14 15.44
N ALA A 157 -6.18 15.34 16.23
CA ALA A 157 -5.43 14.22 16.81
C ALA A 157 -6.33 13.21 17.57
N GLY A 158 -7.36 13.71 18.27
CA GLY A 158 -8.35 12.87 18.94
C GLY A 158 -9.20 12.03 17.98
N GLN A 159 -9.64 12.61 16.86
CA GLN A 159 -10.37 11.89 15.82
C GLN A 159 -9.50 10.85 15.12
N ILE A 160 -8.22 11.14 14.89
CA ILE A 160 -7.28 10.19 14.31
C ILE A 160 -7.09 8.99 15.24
N LYS A 161 -6.91 9.26 16.54
CA LYS A 161 -6.80 8.21 17.56
C LYS A 161 -8.06 7.34 17.67
N SER A 162 -9.25 7.89 17.37
CA SER A 162 -10.51 7.15 17.38
C SER A 162 -10.84 6.41 16.07
N LEU A 163 -9.98 6.49 15.04
CA LEU A 163 -10.15 5.68 13.84
C LEU A 163 -10.09 4.18 14.19
N PRO A 164 -10.81 3.33 13.44
CA PRO A 164 -10.87 1.90 13.75
C PRO A 164 -9.50 1.22 13.61
N ASP A 165 -9.30 0.21 14.44
CA ASP A 165 -8.26 -0.79 14.24
C ASP A 165 -8.74 -1.80 13.21
N THR A 166 -8.34 -1.61 11.96
CA THR A 166 -8.85 -2.40 10.83
C THR A 166 -8.29 -3.82 10.84
N TYR A 167 -7.11 -4.04 11.41
CA TYR A 167 -6.56 -5.39 11.54
C TYR A 167 -7.32 -6.19 12.59
N ALA A 168 -7.55 -5.60 13.78
CA ALA A 168 -8.34 -6.24 14.83
C ALA A 168 -9.77 -6.55 14.33
N ALA A 169 -10.42 -5.60 13.64
CA ALA A 169 -11.74 -5.83 13.05
C ALA A 169 -11.74 -6.96 12.00
N ALA A 170 -10.67 -7.11 11.22
CA ALA A 170 -10.53 -8.21 10.26
C ALA A 170 -10.37 -9.56 10.96
N VAL A 171 -9.58 -9.63 12.04
CA VAL A 171 -9.44 -10.82 12.89
C VAL A 171 -10.78 -11.20 13.53
N ASP A 172 -11.47 -10.23 14.13
CA ASP A 172 -12.75 -10.43 14.83
C ASP A 172 -13.85 -10.93 13.90
N SER A 173 -13.76 -10.63 12.60
CA SER A 173 -14.69 -11.13 11.59
C SER A 173 -14.61 -12.65 11.39
N LYS A 174 -13.50 -13.29 11.80
CA LYS A 174 -13.22 -14.73 11.62
C LYS A 174 -13.29 -15.21 10.16
N ALA A 175 -13.21 -14.29 9.20
CA ALA A 175 -13.25 -14.61 7.77
C ALA A 175 -11.98 -15.34 7.27
N PHE A 176 -10.88 -15.25 8.02
CA PHE A 176 -9.58 -15.80 7.66
C PHE A 176 -9.11 -16.80 8.72
N ALA A 177 -8.22 -17.73 8.33
CA ALA A 177 -7.62 -18.64 9.30
C ALA A 177 -6.77 -17.87 10.31
N ALA A 178 -6.74 -18.30 11.57
CA ALA A 178 -5.95 -17.62 12.61
C ALA A 178 -4.44 -17.96 12.54
N LYS A 179 -4.05 -18.99 11.77
CA LYS A 179 -2.68 -19.48 11.67
C LYS A 179 -2.39 -19.96 10.25
N TYR A 180 -1.12 -19.89 9.86
CA TYR A 180 -0.63 -20.53 8.65
C TYR A 180 -0.82 -22.05 8.75
N ASP A 181 -1.25 -22.65 7.64
CA ASP A 181 -1.41 -24.10 7.50
C ASP A 181 -0.65 -24.59 6.27
N PRO A 182 0.48 -25.31 6.45
CA PRO A 182 1.27 -25.80 5.32
C PRO A 182 0.55 -26.86 4.48
N GLY A 183 -0.52 -27.48 4.99
CA GLY A 183 -1.40 -28.40 4.26
C GLY A 183 -2.42 -27.68 3.36
N HIS A 184 -2.68 -26.41 3.62
CA HIS A 184 -3.61 -25.56 2.86
C HIS A 184 -2.95 -24.22 2.47
N PRO A 185 -1.90 -24.25 1.63
CA PRO A 185 -1.12 -23.06 1.30
C PRO A 185 -1.92 -22.01 0.50
N ASP A 186 -3.04 -22.39 -0.09
CA ASP A 186 -3.98 -21.49 -0.77
C ASP A 186 -4.89 -20.72 0.19
N ARG A 187 -4.98 -21.14 1.46
CA ARG A 187 -5.84 -20.53 2.47
C ARG A 187 -5.14 -19.36 3.14
N SER A 188 -5.62 -18.13 2.88
CA SER A 188 -5.13 -16.94 3.57
C SER A 188 -5.40 -16.99 5.08
N PHE A 189 -4.46 -16.44 5.86
CA PHE A 189 -4.51 -16.40 7.31
C PHE A 189 -4.22 -14.99 7.84
N LEU A 190 -4.77 -14.67 9.01
CA LEU A 190 -4.59 -13.40 9.71
C LEU A 190 -4.46 -13.67 11.22
N PRO A 191 -3.24 -13.67 11.77
CA PRO A 191 -2.99 -14.05 13.16
C PRO A 191 -3.52 -13.02 14.18
N PRO A 192 -4.32 -13.42 15.18
CA PRO A 192 -4.86 -12.51 16.20
C PRO A 192 -3.80 -11.90 17.12
N ASP A 193 -2.59 -12.48 17.13
CA ASP A 193 -1.49 -12.15 18.02
C ASP A 193 -0.34 -11.38 17.35
N LEU A 194 -0.51 -10.92 16.10
CA LEU A 194 0.53 -10.21 15.35
C LEU A 194 1.09 -8.97 16.09
N PHE A 195 0.20 -8.19 16.72
CA PHE A 195 0.56 -6.97 17.44
C PHE A 195 0.65 -7.16 18.95
N GLN A 196 0.54 -8.39 19.46
CA GLN A 196 0.68 -8.64 20.89
C GLN A 196 2.16 -8.52 21.28
N LYS A 197 2.46 -7.62 22.24
CA LYS A 197 3.82 -7.32 22.68
C LYS A 197 4.61 -8.57 23.08
N ASP A 198 3.97 -9.46 23.85
CA ASP A 198 4.57 -10.69 24.36
C ASP A 198 4.17 -11.93 23.54
N GLY A 199 3.63 -11.72 22.33
CA GLY A 199 3.18 -12.77 21.43
C GLY A 199 4.32 -13.52 20.72
N PRO A 200 3.99 -14.49 19.85
CA PRO A 200 4.99 -15.23 19.08
C PRO A 200 5.68 -14.37 18.00
N TRP A 201 5.03 -13.30 17.57
CA TRP A 201 5.57 -12.34 16.61
C TRP A 201 6.47 -11.31 17.30
N VAL A 202 7.72 -11.22 16.87
CA VAL A 202 8.68 -10.21 17.32
C VAL A 202 8.72 -9.10 16.29
N GLU A 203 8.29 -7.89 16.66
CA GLU A 203 8.50 -6.70 15.83
C GLU A 203 9.98 -6.35 15.79
N ILE A 204 10.51 -6.03 14.61
CA ILE A 204 11.92 -5.73 14.40
C ILE A 204 12.11 -4.21 14.27
N GLN A 205 13.11 -3.68 14.99
CA GLN A 205 13.69 -2.36 14.74
C GLN A 205 15.11 -2.47 14.22
N ALA A 206 15.58 -1.44 13.52
CA ALA A 206 16.95 -1.35 13.00
C ALA A 206 17.78 -0.29 13.75
N ASP A 207 19.04 -0.64 14.03
CA ASP A 207 20.07 0.23 14.57
C ASP A 207 19.60 1.04 15.80
N ASN A 208 19.10 0.32 16.81
CA ASN A 208 18.60 0.88 18.06
C ASN A 208 17.57 2.03 17.85
N ALA A 209 16.61 1.81 16.95
CA ALA A 209 15.57 2.77 16.59
C ALA A 209 16.10 4.12 16.07
N SER A 210 17.27 4.13 15.42
CA SER A 210 17.82 5.33 14.78
C SER A 210 17.31 5.55 13.35
N ARG A 211 16.72 4.52 12.74
CA ARG A 211 16.13 4.58 11.39
C ARG A 211 15.00 3.56 11.22
N VAL A 212 14.16 3.80 10.21
CA VAL A 212 13.09 2.87 9.81
C VAL A 212 13.66 1.50 9.40
N ALA A 213 12.97 0.42 9.76
CA ALA A 213 13.39 -0.95 9.44
C ALA A 213 13.28 -1.29 7.94
N VAL A 214 12.45 -0.58 7.18
CA VAL A 214 12.28 -0.80 5.72
C VAL A 214 12.44 0.50 4.91
N PRO A 215 13.66 1.04 4.82
CA PRO A 215 13.91 2.36 4.24
C PRO A 215 13.45 2.49 2.79
N ARG A 216 13.57 1.43 1.97
CA ARG A 216 13.10 1.44 0.58
C ARG A 216 11.59 1.60 0.47
N HIS A 217 10.81 0.85 1.25
CA HIS A 217 9.35 0.98 1.26
C HIS A 217 8.94 2.36 1.79
N ALA A 218 9.52 2.80 2.91
CA ALA A 218 9.24 4.14 3.44
C ALA A 218 9.55 5.24 2.41
N HIS A 219 10.66 5.14 1.68
CA HIS A 219 11.03 6.08 0.61
C HIS A 219 10.06 6.04 -0.57
N ASP A 220 9.86 4.88 -1.19
CA ASP A 220 9.11 4.74 -2.45
C ASP A 220 7.61 4.98 -2.29
N PHE A 221 7.08 4.91 -1.06
CA PHE A 221 5.72 5.29 -0.71
C PHE A 221 5.60 6.71 -0.11
N GLY A 222 6.66 7.52 -0.23
CA GLY A 222 6.68 8.94 0.13
C GLY A 222 6.63 9.21 1.63
N ALA A 223 6.98 8.23 2.46
CA ALA A 223 6.89 8.26 3.92
C ALA A 223 5.48 8.65 4.44
N ARG A 224 4.44 8.28 3.69
CA ARG A 224 3.02 8.51 4.02
C ARG A 224 2.40 7.37 4.84
N SER A 225 3.16 6.31 5.05
CA SER A 225 2.74 5.10 5.77
C SER A 225 3.92 4.57 6.58
N ALA A 226 3.66 4.17 7.82
CA ALA A 226 4.62 3.44 8.62
C ALA A 226 4.62 1.97 8.19
N PHE A 227 5.80 1.36 8.10
CA PHE A 227 5.94 -0.03 7.76
C PHE A 227 6.59 -0.79 8.91
N ARG A 228 5.93 -1.84 9.39
CA ARG A 228 6.35 -2.62 10.55
C ARG A 228 6.64 -4.04 10.10
N VAL A 229 7.79 -4.58 10.53
CA VAL A 229 8.23 -5.94 10.16
C VAL A 229 8.19 -6.82 11.39
N PHE A 230 7.61 -8.01 11.25
CA PHE A 230 7.53 -9.00 12.31
C PHE A 230 8.16 -10.31 11.87
N LEU A 231 8.78 -10.99 12.81
CA LEU A 231 9.39 -12.31 12.62
C LEU A 231 8.83 -13.29 13.65
N SER A 232 8.52 -14.51 13.21
CA SER A 232 8.08 -15.60 14.08
C SER A 232 8.83 -16.87 13.68
N LEU A 233 9.76 -17.33 14.51
CA LEU A 233 10.39 -18.64 14.35
C LEU A 233 9.47 -19.74 14.90
N PRO A 234 9.55 -20.97 14.37
CA PRO A 234 8.73 -22.11 14.81
C PRO A 234 8.97 -22.48 16.28
N ASP A 235 10.19 -22.26 16.79
CA ASP A 235 10.56 -22.54 18.19
C ASP A 235 10.12 -21.43 19.16
N GLY A 236 9.38 -20.43 18.68
CA GLY A 236 8.76 -19.39 19.48
C GLY A 236 9.63 -18.16 19.74
N ARG A 237 9.11 -17.26 20.58
CA ARG A 237 9.64 -15.91 20.78
C ARG A 237 11.11 -15.88 21.21
N GLN A 238 11.50 -16.70 22.20
CA GLN A 238 12.87 -16.72 22.71
C GLN A 238 13.88 -17.14 21.64
N ALA A 239 13.50 -18.09 20.77
CA ALA A 239 14.34 -18.46 19.64
C ALA A 239 14.45 -17.33 18.61
N THR A 240 13.35 -16.60 18.37
CA THR A 240 13.36 -15.42 17.49
C THR A 240 14.31 -14.34 18.00
N THR A 241 14.25 -13.96 19.28
CA THR A 241 15.12 -12.92 19.85
C THR A 241 16.58 -13.36 19.90
N ALA A 242 16.85 -14.62 20.26
CA ALA A 242 18.20 -15.19 20.21
C ALA A 242 18.77 -15.22 18.78
N TYR A 243 17.93 -15.47 17.78
CA TYR A 243 18.33 -15.42 16.38
C TYR A 243 18.71 -14.00 15.93
N LEU A 244 17.94 -12.98 16.33
CA LEU A 244 18.28 -11.58 16.04
C LEU A 244 19.64 -11.19 16.63
N ALA A 245 19.91 -11.56 17.89
CA ALA A 245 21.22 -11.34 18.51
C ALA A 245 22.35 -12.01 17.71
N LYS A 246 22.15 -13.27 17.29
CA LYS A 246 23.11 -14.01 16.46
C LYS A 246 23.42 -13.31 15.12
N LEU A 247 22.47 -12.60 14.52
CA LEU A 247 22.69 -11.84 13.29
C LEU A 247 23.57 -10.59 13.52
N GLY A 248 23.48 -9.98 14.71
CA GLY A 248 24.30 -8.83 15.10
C GLY A 248 25.78 -9.20 15.34
N ASP A 249 26.04 -10.44 15.75
CA ASP A 249 27.37 -10.94 16.12
C ASP A 249 28.21 -11.45 14.93
N VAL A 250 27.74 -11.33 13.69
CA VAL A 250 28.46 -11.83 12.51
C VAL A 250 29.69 -10.94 12.23
N PRO A 251 30.93 -11.46 12.34
CA PRO A 251 32.13 -10.63 12.28
C PRO A 251 32.52 -10.21 10.86
N ARG A 252 32.17 -11.01 9.85
CA ARG A 252 32.51 -10.77 8.44
C ARG A 252 31.29 -11.05 7.54
N PRO A 253 30.29 -10.15 7.55
CA PRO A 253 29.08 -10.36 6.77
C PRO A 253 29.31 -10.23 5.25
N TRP A 254 30.40 -9.58 4.84
CA TRP A 254 30.71 -9.31 3.45
C TRP A 254 31.96 -10.04 2.96
N LEU A 255 31.89 -10.57 1.75
CA LEU A 255 33.00 -11.14 0.99
C LEU A 255 33.33 -10.22 -0.18
N LEU A 256 34.59 -9.82 -0.27
CA LEU A 256 35.11 -9.09 -1.41
C LEU A 256 35.66 -10.09 -2.44
N THR A 257 35.03 -10.15 -3.60
CA THR A 257 35.49 -10.95 -4.74
C THR A 257 36.16 -10.04 -5.76
N ARG A 258 37.47 -10.26 -5.96
CA ARG A 258 38.21 -9.63 -7.06
C ARG A 258 37.94 -10.41 -8.33
N ASN A 259 37.34 -9.75 -9.33
CA ASN A 259 37.05 -10.36 -10.62
C ASN A 259 38.18 -10.04 -11.60
N PRO A 260 39.05 -11.02 -11.97
CA PRO A 260 40.14 -10.77 -12.91
C PRO A 260 39.59 -10.25 -14.24
N GLY A 261 40.06 -9.08 -14.69
CA GLY A 261 39.59 -8.42 -15.92
C GLY A 261 38.40 -7.46 -15.74
N SER A 262 37.78 -7.41 -14.55
CA SER A 262 36.80 -6.38 -14.19
C SER A 262 37.49 -5.15 -13.60
N LYS A 263 36.99 -3.95 -13.91
CA LYS A 263 37.40 -2.70 -13.22
C LYS A 263 36.75 -2.52 -11.84
N ARG A 264 35.89 -3.45 -11.41
CA ARG A 264 35.14 -3.38 -10.15
C ARG A 264 35.23 -4.72 -9.41
N ASP A 265 35.62 -4.66 -8.15
CA ASP A 265 35.43 -5.74 -7.19
C ASP A 265 33.94 -5.88 -6.86
N THR A 266 33.50 -7.08 -6.54
CA THR A 266 32.14 -7.35 -6.09
C THR A 266 32.14 -7.55 -4.58
N LEU A 267 31.24 -6.86 -3.88
CA LEU A 267 30.99 -7.10 -2.47
C LEU A 267 29.67 -7.84 -2.33
N SER A 268 29.74 -9.06 -1.79
CA SER A 268 28.59 -9.97 -1.67
C SER A 268 28.42 -10.38 -0.21
N LEU A 269 27.19 -10.72 0.19
CA LEU A 269 26.98 -11.30 1.51
C LEU A 269 27.64 -12.67 1.60
N THR A 270 28.18 -13.01 2.77
CA THR A 270 28.72 -14.35 3.01
C THR A 270 27.61 -15.41 2.92
N PRO A 271 27.83 -16.57 2.28
CA PRO A 271 26.89 -17.70 2.31
C PRO A 271 26.74 -18.32 3.72
N ASP A 272 27.64 -17.95 4.65
CA ASP A 272 27.66 -18.46 6.03
C ASP A 272 26.83 -17.60 7.00
N LEU A 273 26.02 -16.65 6.50
CA LEU A 273 25.12 -15.90 7.38
C LEU A 273 24.18 -16.88 8.11
N PRO A 274 23.98 -16.71 9.43
CA PRO A 274 23.02 -17.49 10.18
C PRO A 274 21.66 -17.48 9.51
N GLN A 275 21.18 -18.65 9.08
CA GLN A 275 19.82 -18.80 8.57
C GLN A 275 18.85 -19.09 9.71
N PHE A 276 17.63 -18.58 9.59
CA PHE A 276 16.50 -19.06 10.38
C PHE A 276 16.01 -20.43 9.85
N PRO A 277 15.31 -21.24 10.65
CA PRO A 277 14.83 -22.56 10.22
C PRO A 277 13.61 -22.47 9.29
N ALA A 278 13.33 -23.57 8.57
CA ALA A 278 12.05 -23.76 7.89
C ALA A 278 10.88 -23.68 8.90
N GLY A 279 9.72 -23.20 8.45
CA GLY A 279 8.57 -22.87 9.29
C GLY A 279 8.58 -21.43 9.81
N THR A 280 9.68 -20.68 9.62
CA THR A 280 9.74 -19.25 9.95
C THR A 280 8.71 -18.48 9.14
N GLN A 281 8.06 -17.51 9.79
CA GLN A 281 7.12 -16.59 9.16
C GLN A 281 7.59 -15.15 9.31
N VAL A 282 7.41 -14.35 8.26
CA VAL A 282 7.71 -12.90 8.23
C VAL A 282 6.44 -12.16 7.85
N ALA A 283 6.12 -11.09 8.59
CA ALA A 283 5.04 -10.18 8.24
C ALA A 283 5.57 -8.78 7.93
N LEU A 284 4.99 -8.12 6.93
CA LEU A 284 5.18 -6.69 6.66
C LEU A 284 3.81 -6.02 6.72
N VAL A 285 3.63 -5.11 7.67
CA VAL A 285 2.39 -4.34 7.86
C VAL A 285 2.63 -2.91 7.39
N ARG A 286 1.76 -2.40 6.53
CA ARG A 286 1.69 -0.98 6.16
C ARG A 286 0.55 -0.32 6.93
N GLN A 287 0.86 0.62 7.82
CA GLN A 287 -0.12 1.41 8.57
C GLN A 287 -0.15 2.85 8.08
N MET A 288 -1.36 3.37 7.91
CA MET A 288 -1.60 4.71 7.39
C MET A 288 -1.11 5.77 8.39
N LEU A 289 -0.41 6.78 7.88
CA LEU A 289 -0.19 8.04 8.60
C LEU A 289 -1.12 9.11 8.03
N LEU A 290 -1.47 10.09 8.86
CA LEU A 290 -2.27 11.25 8.46
C LEU A 290 -1.59 12.54 8.89
N ILE A 291 -1.99 13.62 8.25
CA ILE A 291 -1.69 14.98 8.69
C ILE A 291 -2.89 15.46 9.50
N ASP A 292 -2.65 15.82 10.75
CA ASP A 292 -3.68 16.40 11.61
C ASP A 292 -3.90 17.89 11.30
N ARG A 293 -4.92 18.48 11.91
CA ARG A 293 -5.28 19.88 11.71
C ARG A 293 -4.20 20.89 12.11
N ASP A 294 -3.25 20.46 12.95
CA ASP A 294 -2.14 21.26 13.43
C ASP A 294 -0.89 21.06 12.55
N GLY A 295 -1.03 20.31 11.44
CA GLY A 295 0.04 20.03 10.49
C GLY A 295 1.03 18.98 10.99
N GLN A 296 0.67 18.20 12.01
CA GLN A 296 1.52 17.12 12.53
C GLN A 296 1.19 15.79 11.86
N ILE A 297 2.23 15.00 11.59
CA ILE A 297 2.09 13.63 11.10
C ILE A 297 1.75 12.73 12.28
N THR A 298 0.61 12.06 12.20
CA THR A 298 0.03 11.24 13.28
C THR A 298 -0.21 9.81 12.79
N ALA A 299 0.14 8.84 13.63
CA ALA A 299 -0.11 7.42 13.38
C ALA A 299 -1.60 7.07 13.49
N THR A 300 -2.03 6.08 12.71
CA THR A 300 -3.38 5.51 12.81
C THR A 300 -3.31 4.00 13.04
N ARG A 301 -4.44 3.40 13.45
CA ARG A 301 -4.60 1.95 13.48
C ARG A 301 -5.22 1.38 12.20
N VAL A 302 -5.30 2.20 11.15
CA VAL A 302 -5.79 1.78 9.84
C VAL A 302 -4.63 1.12 9.08
N THR A 303 -4.73 -0.19 8.93
CA THR A 303 -3.86 -1.03 8.11
C THR A 303 -4.24 -0.91 6.64
N GLU A 304 -3.28 -0.52 5.81
CA GLU A 304 -3.46 -0.40 4.36
C GLU A 304 -3.15 -1.71 3.65
N SER A 305 -2.12 -2.43 4.11
CA SER A 305 -1.81 -3.77 3.64
C SER A 305 -1.07 -4.60 4.69
N VAL A 306 -1.15 -5.92 4.55
CA VAL A 306 -0.34 -6.88 5.31
C VAL A 306 0.16 -7.96 4.36
N GLN A 307 1.45 -8.22 4.37
CA GLN A 307 2.07 -9.30 3.64
C GLN A 307 2.61 -10.34 4.62
N PHE A 308 2.40 -11.62 4.34
CA PHE A 308 3.00 -12.74 5.06
C PHE A 308 3.82 -13.60 4.12
N ARG A 309 4.97 -14.06 4.62
CA ARG A 309 5.80 -15.10 4.00
C ARG A 309 5.98 -16.22 4.98
N ALA A 310 5.65 -17.44 4.59
CA ALA A 310 5.92 -18.65 5.36
C ALA A 310 6.97 -19.48 4.62
N PHE A 311 8.15 -19.67 5.21
CA PHE A 311 9.26 -20.36 4.56
C PHE A 311 9.13 -21.87 4.75
N ARG A 312 8.88 -22.61 3.67
CA ARG A 312 8.75 -24.08 3.69
C ARG A 312 10.10 -24.78 3.72
N SER A 313 11.12 -24.13 3.16
CA SER A 313 12.50 -24.62 3.10
C SER A 313 13.49 -23.47 3.00
N ILE A 314 14.75 -23.70 3.39
CA ILE A 314 15.84 -22.73 3.29
C ILE A 314 17.01 -23.38 2.55
N PRO A 315 17.01 -23.38 1.21
CA PRO A 315 18.09 -24.02 0.46
C PRO A 315 19.40 -23.25 0.64
N LYS A 316 20.51 -24.00 0.70
CA LYS A 316 21.85 -23.40 0.64
C LYS A 316 22.14 -22.98 -0.80
N ARG A 317 22.13 -21.68 -1.06
CA ARG A 317 22.43 -21.09 -2.37
C ARG A 317 23.26 -19.81 -2.21
N ASN A 318 23.99 -19.43 -3.26
CA ASN A 318 24.70 -18.15 -3.31
C ASN A 318 23.73 -16.98 -3.02
N PRO A 319 24.04 -16.10 -2.05
CA PRO A 319 23.23 -14.93 -1.69
C PRO A 319 22.89 -14.01 -2.87
N ASP A 320 23.73 -13.97 -3.91
CA ASP A 320 23.51 -13.09 -5.06
C ASP A 320 22.55 -13.70 -6.09
N THR A 321 22.24 -14.99 -5.97
CA THR A 321 21.39 -15.70 -6.93
C THR A 321 19.95 -15.76 -6.41
N GLY A 322 19.05 -15.16 -7.19
CA GLY A 322 17.61 -15.26 -7.01
C GLY A 322 17.11 -16.68 -7.21
N ARG A 323 15.83 -16.92 -6.90
CA ARG A 323 15.22 -18.25 -7.04
C ARG A 323 15.09 -18.63 -8.51
N ASP A 324 15.37 -19.89 -8.81
CA ASP A 324 15.01 -20.47 -10.09
C ASP A 324 13.47 -20.58 -10.19
N ARG A 325 12.91 -19.97 -11.23
CA ARG A 325 11.47 -19.92 -11.48
C ARG A 325 10.87 -21.31 -11.71
N GLU A 326 11.68 -22.29 -12.10
CA GLU A 326 11.26 -23.68 -12.31
C GLU A 326 11.28 -24.53 -11.03
N SER A 327 11.93 -24.06 -9.97
CA SER A 327 12.01 -24.81 -8.70
C SER A 327 10.69 -24.76 -7.92
N PRO A 328 10.37 -25.76 -7.06
CA PRO A 328 9.22 -25.69 -6.15
C PRO A 328 9.23 -24.45 -5.26
N ALA A 329 8.04 -24.03 -4.79
CA ALA A 329 7.91 -22.85 -3.93
C ALA A 329 8.61 -23.06 -2.58
N GLU A 330 9.73 -22.36 -2.38
CA GLU A 330 10.49 -22.35 -1.11
C GLU A 330 9.72 -21.62 0.02
N GLN A 331 8.77 -20.76 -0.35
CA GLN A 331 7.94 -19.96 0.54
C GLN A 331 6.52 -19.84 -0.02
N ASP A 332 5.54 -19.79 0.87
CA ASP A 332 4.17 -19.36 0.56
C ASP A 332 4.04 -17.86 0.83
N PHE A 333 3.31 -17.14 -0.03
CA PHE A 333 3.12 -15.70 0.06
C PHE A 333 1.64 -15.35 0.13
N TYR A 334 1.29 -14.48 1.07
CA TYR A 334 -0.05 -13.97 1.26
C TYR A 334 -0.01 -12.45 1.34
N GLU A 335 -0.97 -11.79 0.73
CA GLU A 335 -1.12 -10.35 0.85
C GLU A 335 -2.58 -9.99 1.05
N PHE A 336 -2.82 -9.08 1.98
CA PHE A 336 -4.07 -8.41 2.18
C PHE A 336 -3.90 -6.95 1.81
N THR A 337 -4.87 -6.40 1.07
CA THR A 337 -4.92 -4.98 0.76
C THR A 337 -6.24 -4.39 1.23
N ARG A 338 -6.23 -3.12 1.59
CA ARG A 338 -7.44 -2.36 1.91
C ARG A 338 -8.35 -2.31 0.68
N ASN A 339 -9.61 -2.63 0.89
CA ASN A 339 -10.70 -2.40 -0.04
C ASN A 339 -11.64 -1.33 0.54
N ARG A 340 -11.80 -0.18 -0.11
CA ARG A 340 -12.57 0.96 0.45
C ARG A 340 -14.03 0.62 0.67
N ALA A 341 -14.65 -0.13 -0.25
CA ALA A 341 -16.05 -0.53 -0.12
C ALA A 341 -16.29 -1.43 1.11
N GLN A 342 -15.42 -2.41 1.34
CA GLN A 342 -15.46 -3.25 2.54
C GLN A 342 -15.15 -2.44 3.81
N LEU A 343 -14.15 -1.55 3.75
CA LEU A 343 -13.76 -0.70 4.87
C LEU A 343 -14.92 0.18 5.36
N PHE A 344 -15.57 0.91 4.45
CA PHE A 344 -16.69 1.79 4.80
C PHE A 344 -17.97 1.02 5.16
N ALA A 345 -18.09 -0.23 4.70
CA ALA A 345 -19.18 -1.11 5.11
C ALA A 345 -18.89 -1.87 6.43
N GLY A 346 -17.73 -1.65 7.07
CA GLY A 346 -17.33 -2.37 8.28
C GLY A 346 -17.14 -3.88 8.07
N LYS A 347 -16.94 -4.33 6.83
CA LYS A 347 -16.77 -5.75 6.49
C LYS A 347 -15.31 -6.12 6.57
N THR A 348 -14.99 -7.18 7.33
CA THR A 348 -13.62 -7.75 7.44
C THR A 348 -12.54 -6.71 7.73
N GLY A 349 -12.87 -5.66 8.50
CA GLY A 349 -11.98 -4.52 8.75
C GLY A 349 -11.56 -3.74 7.50
N GLY A 350 -12.14 -4.01 6.33
CA GLY A 350 -11.73 -3.47 5.05
C GLY A 350 -10.53 -4.18 4.42
N LEU A 351 -10.06 -5.31 4.96
CA LEU A 351 -8.96 -6.07 4.38
C LEU A 351 -9.50 -7.20 3.47
N ARG A 352 -8.95 -7.27 2.27
CA ARG A 352 -9.24 -8.31 1.28
C ARG A 352 -7.95 -9.07 0.92
N PRO A 353 -7.96 -10.41 0.91
CA PRO A 353 -6.81 -11.19 0.43
C PRO A 353 -6.65 -11.03 -1.09
N LEU A 354 -5.40 -11.04 -1.53
CA LEU A 354 -5.03 -11.11 -2.95
C LEU A 354 -4.76 -12.56 -3.34
N GLY A 355 -5.37 -12.97 -4.45
CA GLY A 355 -5.15 -14.27 -5.08
C GLY A 355 -4.23 -14.19 -6.30
N PRO A 356 -3.91 -15.34 -6.93
CA PRO A 356 -3.03 -15.42 -8.10
C PRO A 356 -3.51 -14.62 -9.32
N ASN A 357 -4.81 -14.33 -9.40
CA ASN A 357 -5.43 -13.60 -10.50
C ASN A 357 -5.58 -12.10 -10.23
N ASP A 358 -5.28 -11.63 -9.02
CA ASP A 358 -5.24 -10.20 -8.72
C ASP A 358 -4.02 -9.59 -9.42
N LYS A 359 -4.30 -8.82 -10.47
CA LYS A 359 -3.28 -8.12 -11.26
C LYS A 359 -3.38 -6.62 -11.07
N ASP A 360 -2.23 -5.96 -11.01
CA ASP A 360 -2.18 -4.51 -10.91
C ASP A 360 -1.02 -3.93 -11.73
N PHE A 361 -1.06 -2.61 -11.93
CA PHE A 361 0.04 -1.85 -12.53
C PHE A 361 1.10 -1.52 -11.50
N HIS A 362 2.32 -1.36 -11.96
CA HIS A 362 3.46 -1.11 -11.09
C HIS A 362 3.88 0.36 -11.16
N THR A 363 3.63 1.11 -10.08
CA THR A 363 3.90 2.56 -10.01
C THR A 363 4.89 2.94 -8.89
N GLN A 364 5.25 2.00 -8.01
CA GLN A 364 6.16 2.21 -6.88
C GLN A 364 7.30 1.18 -6.92
N LEU A 365 8.24 1.29 -5.98
CA LEU A 365 9.35 0.35 -5.80
C LEU A 365 10.31 0.26 -7.00
N GLN A 366 10.70 1.44 -7.53
CA GLN A 366 11.62 1.59 -8.67
C GLN A 366 11.20 0.85 -9.94
N VAL A 367 9.89 0.67 -10.13
CA VAL A 367 9.40 0.31 -11.44
C VAL A 367 9.63 1.51 -12.37
N HIS A 368 9.78 1.22 -13.66
CA HIS A 368 10.15 2.16 -14.71
C HIS A 368 9.41 3.51 -14.61
N THR A 369 9.99 4.55 -15.20
CA THR A 369 9.49 5.93 -15.02
C THR A 369 8.42 6.35 -16.01
N TYR A 370 8.15 5.55 -17.05
CA TYR A 370 7.26 5.92 -18.14
C TYR A 370 5.81 5.56 -17.82
N ASP A 371 4.87 6.36 -18.34
CA ASP A 371 3.46 6.09 -18.14
C ASP A 371 2.97 5.00 -19.10
N GLU A 372 2.44 3.92 -18.52
CA GLU A 372 1.95 2.75 -19.26
C GLU A 372 0.73 3.07 -20.13
N PHE A 373 -0.13 4.01 -19.74
CA PHE A 373 -1.30 4.42 -20.53
C PHE A 373 -0.93 5.35 -21.69
N GLU A 374 0.18 6.08 -21.58
CA GLU A 374 0.66 6.96 -22.66
C GLU A 374 1.41 6.16 -23.73
N THR A 375 2.14 5.12 -23.32
CA THR A 375 3.03 4.34 -24.19
C THR A 375 2.36 3.11 -24.80
N ALA A 376 1.35 2.53 -24.16
CA ALA A 376 0.73 1.28 -24.59
C ALA A 376 -0.49 1.45 -25.52
N ASP A 377 -0.69 0.48 -26.41
CA ASP A 377 -2.01 0.21 -26.99
C ASP A 377 -2.88 -0.63 -26.03
N ASN A 378 -4.15 -0.85 -26.38
CA ASN A 378 -5.11 -1.50 -25.48
C ASN A 378 -4.75 -2.94 -25.13
N ASP A 379 -4.26 -3.71 -26.11
CA ASP A 379 -3.83 -5.10 -25.88
C ASP A 379 -2.60 -5.15 -24.96
N LEU A 380 -1.76 -4.12 -25.00
CA LEU A 380 -0.60 -4.02 -24.13
C LEU A 380 -0.97 -3.59 -22.71
N ILE A 381 -2.00 -2.76 -22.47
CA ILE A 381 -2.42 -2.35 -21.10
C ILE A 381 -2.74 -3.57 -20.21
N GLU A 382 -3.53 -4.54 -20.70
CA GLU A 382 -3.85 -5.73 -19.92
C GLU A 382 -2.65 -6.68 -19.72
N ARG A 383 -1.67 -6.63 -20.63
CA ARG A 383 -0.41 -7.40 -20.50
C ARG A 383 0.58 -6.76 -19.53
N LEU A 384 0.54 -5.44 -19.37
CA LEU A 384 1.40 -4.70 -18.44
C LEU A 384 1.01 -4.92 -16.98
N ARG A 385 -0.27 -5.26 -16.72
CA ARG A 385 -0.72 -5.68 -15.38
C ARG A 385 -0.14 -7.04 -15.04
N ALA A 386 0.63 -7.12 -13.96
CA ALA A 386 1.19 -8.37 -13.47
C ALA A 386 0.49 -8.83 -12.19
N PRO A 387 0.55 -10.13 -11.84
CA PRO A 387 0.07 -10.60 -10.56
C PRO A 387 0.76 -9.84 -9.42
N VAL A 388 -0.02 -9.26 -8.51
CA VAL A 388 0.52 -8.42 -7.41
C VAL A 388 1.53 -9.22 -6.57
N THR A 389 1.23 -10.48 -6.33
CA THR A 389 2.05 -11.42 -5.55
C THR A 389 3.43 -11.70 -6.16
N GLN A 390 3.65 -11.38 -7.44
CA GLN A 390 4.93 -11.54 -8.12
C GLN A 390 5.81 -10.29 -8.01
N SER A 391 5.21 -9.10 -7.81
CA SER A 391 5.93 -7.82 -7.77
C SER A 391 6.98 -7.79 -6.65
N CYS A 392 6.66 -8.35 -5.48
CA CYS A 392 7.57 -8.40 -4.34
C CYS A 392 8.74 -9.38 -4.56
N LEU A 393 8.61 -10.37 -5.44
CA LEU A 393 9.68 -11.34 -5.68
C LEU A 393 10.89 -10.72 -6.37
N GLY A 394 10.73 -9.64 -7.13
CA GLY A 394 11.88 -8.92 -7.72
C GLY A 394 12.90 -8.46 -6.67
N CYS A 395 12.45 -8.18 -5.44
CA CYS A 395 13.33 -7.88 -4.33
C CYS A 395 13.53 -9.05 -3.36
N HIS A 396 12.56 -9.95 -3.20
CA HIS A 396 12.52 -10.94 -2.09
C HIS A 396 12.60 -12.41 -2.55
N ASP A 397 13.27 -12.71 -3.66
CA ASP A 397 13.41 -14.06 -4.26
C ASP A 397 14.61 -14.89 -3.75
N ARG A 398 15.42 -14.35 -2.85
CA ARG A 398 16.56 -15.07 -2.24
C ARG A 398 16.10 -16.07 -1.17
N PRO A 399 16.93 -17.04 -0.73
CA PRO A 399 16.53 -17.95 0.35
C PRO A 399 16.73 -17.31 1.72
N GLY A 400 15.92 -17.72 2.70
CA GLY A 400 16.08 -17.38 4.11
C GLY A 400 16.33 -15.90 4.40
N ILE A 401 17.34 -15.61 5.24
CA ILE A 401 17.63 -14.23 5.67
C ILE A 401 18.01 -13.30 4.52
N TYR A 402 18.51 -13.86 3.41
CA TYR A 402 18.88 -13.07 2.24
C TYR A 402 17.66 -12.42 1.56
N SER A 403 16.47 -13.01 1.75
CA SER A 403 15.20 -12.43 1.28
C SER A 403 14.69 -11.29 2.16
N VAL A 404 15.18 -11.16 3.40
CA VAL A 404 14.70 -10.17 4.36
C VAL A 404 15.50 -8.88 4.17
N ARG A 405 14.99 -8.02 3.27
CA ARG A 405 15.64 -6.76 2.87
C ARG A 405 15.87 -5.78 4.02
N THR A 406 15.11 -5.87 5.11
CA THR A 406 15.40 -5.15 6.36
C THR A 406 16.83 -5.40 6.83
N TYR A 407 17.33 -6.64 6.73
CA TYR A 407 18.71 -6.99 7.05
C TYR A 407 19.67 -6.69 5.89
N THR A 408 19.33 -7.09 4.66
CA THR A 408 20.29 -7.09 3.55
C THR A 408 20.44 -5.78 2.80
N GLU A 409 19.47 -4.85 2.89
CA GLU A 409 19.53 -3.52 2.27
C GLU A 409 19.77 -2.41 3.31
N GLY A 410 20.63 -2.68 4.30
CA GLY A 410 20.90 -1.86 5.47
C GLY A 410 21.34 -0.41 5.28
N GLY A 411 21.24 0.20 4.10
CA GLY A 411 21.40 1.63 3.96
C GLY A 411 20.99 2.12 2.60
N PHE A 412 19.69 2.08 2.26
CA PHE A 412 19.19 2.84 1.10
C PHE A 412 19.12 4.35 1.43
N PRO A 413 19.68 5.25 0.59
CA PRO A 413 20.54 4.96 -0.56
C PRO A 413 21.95 4.50 -0.14
N ILE A 414 22.45 3.49 -0.87
CA ILE A 414 23.60 2.61 -0.57
C ILE A 414 24.81 3.42 -0.07
N SER A 415 25.00 3.50 1.26
CA SER A 415 26.17 4.18 1.83
C SER A 415 26.84 3.46 3.00
N GLN A 416 26.25 2.36 3.49
CA GLN A 416 26.79 1.65 4.65
C GLN A 416 27.13 0.20 4.28
N TYR A 417 28.43 -0.11 4.26
CA TYR A 417 28.96 -1.49 4.22
C TYR A 417 28.77 -2.24 5.55
N ARG A 418 27.79 -1.83 6.36
CA ARG A 418 27.43 -2.41 7.64
C ARG A 418 26.02 -2.95 7.52
N LEU A 419 25.81 -4.20 7.93
CA LEU A 419 24.45 -4.72 8.08
C LEU A 419 23.78 -4.02 9.28
N PRO A 420 22.46 -3.80 9.24
CA PRO A 420 21.75 -3.26 10.38
C PRO A 420 21.91 -4.17 11.58
N ASP A 421 21.99 -3.56 12.75
CA ASP A 421 21.72 -4.24 14.00
C ASP A 421 20.21 -4.38 14.17
N LEU A 422 19.70 -5.61 14.04
CA LEU A 422 18.27 -5.91 14.18
C LEU A 422 17.96 -6.34 15.60
N GLN A 423 16.99 -5.67 16.20
CA GLN A 423 16.60 -5.90 17.59
C GLN A 423 15.09 -6.01 17.70
N GLU A 424 14.62 -6.58 18.80
CA GLU A 424 13.21 -6.49 19.17
C GLU A 424 12.81 -5.02 19.37
N ASN A 425 11.72 -4.62 18.72
CA ASN A 425 11.08 -3.34 18.97
C ASN A 425 10.12 -3.48 20.16
N HIS A 426 10.35 -2.66 21.20
CA HIS A 426 9.49 -2.64 22.40
C HIS A 426 8.49 -1.49 22.41
N ASP A 427 8.54 -0.60 21.41
CA ASP A 427 7.64 0.55 21.25
C ASP A 427 6.95 0.51 19.87
N ALA A 428 5.64 0.23 19.88
CA ALA A 428 4.82 0.11 18.67
C ALA A 428 4.76 1.41 17.84
N GLU A 429 5.11 2.56 18.43
CA GLU A 429 5.11 3.85 17.74
C GLU A 429 6.46 4.19 17.08
N THR A 430 7.51 3.37 17.31
CA THR A 430 8.87 3.61 16.77
C THR A 430 8.87 3.84 15.27
N GLU A 431 8.30 2.92 14.48
CA GLU A 431 8.30 3.02 13.02
C GLU A 431 7.48 4.21 12.52
N ALA A 432 6.37 4.55 13.18
CA ALA A 432 5.57 5.72 12.83
C ALA A 432 6.33 7.03 13.11
N ARG A 433 6.98 7.14 14.26
CA ARG A 433 7.81 8.29 14.63
C ARG A 433 8.99 8.48 13.68
N LEU A 434 9.70 7.40 13.34
CA LEU A 434 10.83 7.45 12.43
C LEU A 434 10.40 7.76 10.99
N THR A 435 9.27 7.22 10.54
CA THR A 435 8.69 7.55 9.23
C THR A 435 8.27 9.02 9.18
N ALA A 436 7.63 9.54 10.23
CA ALA A 436 7.27 10.95 10.32
C ALA A 436 8.51 11.86 10.30
N PHE A 437 9.59 11.47 10.99
CA PHE A 437 10.87 12.17 10.93
C PHE A 437 11.44 12.18 9.50
N LEU A 438 11.45 11.03 8.82
CA LEU A 438 11.88 10.93 7.43
C LEU A 438 11.04 11.83 6.52
N LYS A 439 9.71 11.85 6.68
CA LYS A 439 8.81 12.69 5.89
C LYS A 439 9.10 14.18 6.08
N ARG A 440 9.35 14.62 7.31
CA ARG A 440 9.68 16.03 7.62
C ARG A 440 10.94 16.52 6.92
N GLY A 441 11.88 15.62 6.59
CA GLY A 441 13.08 15.93 5.82
C GLY A 441 12.87 16.01 4.29
N GLN A 442 11.68 15.67 3.78
CA GLN A 442 11.42 15.66 2.33
C GLN A 442 11.06 17.05 1.81
N TYR A 443 11.49 17.36 0.58
CA TYR A 443 11.10 18.58 -0.14
C TYR A 443 9.58 18.73 -0.23
N SER A 444 8.87 17.63 -0.53
CA SER A 444 7.40 17.58 -0.61
C SER A 444 6.74 18.12 0.66
N TRP A 445 7.25 17.76 1.83
CA TRP A 445 6.73 18.23 3.11
C TRP A 445 6.93 19.74 3.30
N GLY A 446 8.12 20.26 2.99
CA GLY A 446 8.40 21.69 3.07
C GLY A 446 7.49 22.52 2.17
N VAL A 447 7.20 22.05 0.95
CA VAL A 447 6.24 22.70 0.04
C VAL A 447 4.83 22.70 0.64
N LEU A 448 4.39 21.58 1.21
CA LEU A 448 3.06 21.48 1.82
C LEU A 448 2.90 22.47 2.98
N GLN A 449 3.88 22.51 3.90
CA GLN A 449 3.88 23.41 5.04
C GLN A 449 3.86 24.88 4.61
N GLY A 450 4.72 25.27 3.67
CA GLY A 450 4.74 26.63 3.14
C GLY A 450 3.40 27.04 2.53
N LEU A 451 2.73 26.14 1.82
CA LEU A 451 1.39 26.39 1.24
C LEU A 451 0.27 26.43 2.28
N TRP A 452 0.47 25.91 3.49
CA TRP A 452 -0.49 26.03 4.59
C TRP A 452 -0.36 27.34 5.34
N GLU A 453 0.85 27.93 5.32
CA GLU A 453 1.21 29.20 5.96
C GLU A 453 0.92 30.41 5.05
N ASP A 454 1.10 30.28 3.74
CA ASP A 454 0.79 31.31 2.73
C ASP A 454 -0.74 31.48 2.60
N ARG A 455 -1.31 32.40 3.40
CA ARG A 455 -2.74 32.68 3.50
C ARG A 455 -3.16 33.97 2.81
#